data_AF-A0A381U769-F1
#
_entry.id   AF-A0A381U769-F1
#
_cell.length_a   1.000
_cell.length_b   1.000
_cell.length_c   1.000
_cell.angle_alpha   90.00
_cell.angle_beta   90.00
_cell.angle_gamma   90.00
#
_symmetry.space_group_name_H-M   'P 1'
#
loop_
_entity.id
_entity.type
_entity.pdbx_description
1 polymer ?
#
loop_
_entity_poly.entity_id
_entity_poly.type
_entity_poly.pdbx_seq_one_letter_code
_entity_poly.pdbx_strand_id
1 'polypeptide(L)'
;MTLSPTLIKAVILFPFNVMGVIPLLILWLSGKFESYQFRMIPIVSGGILIMVGLYIIWITVSLFTDYGKGTPAPYSPPKILVAIGIYRYVRNPMMIGVWCVLIGEANLFMSVGILIWCLIFFIGSILFVTLWEEKDLAIRFGEPYCEYKKRVPRWIPRIRF
;
A
#
# COMPACT_ATOMS: atom_id res chain seq x y z
N MET A 1 -5.86 -19.87 -1.58
CA MET A 1 -5.98 -18.76 -2.54
C MET A 1 -6.04 -19.33 -3.96
N THR A 2 -7.20 -19.32 -4.60
CA THR A 2 -7.27 -19.55 -6.06
C THR A 2 -6.96 -18.22 -6.75
N LEU A 3 -5.87 -18.16 -7.53
CA LEU A 3 -5.45 -16.97 -8.28
C LEU A 3 -6.48 -16.66 -9.37
N SER A 4 -7.45 -15.80 -9.07
CA SER A 4 -8.41 -15.36 -10.08
C SER A 4 -7.74 -14.38 -11.07
N PRO A 5 -8.13 -14.38 -12.36
CA PRO A 5 -7.61 -13.42 -13.34
C PRO A 5 -7.77 -11.95 -12.90
N THR A 6 -8.79 -11.67 -12.09
CA THR A 6 -9.08 -10.34 -11.53
C THR A 6 -8.09 -9.95 -10.44
N LEU A 7 -7.69 -10.89 -9.59
CA LEU A 7 -6.65 -10.68 -8.58
C LEU A 7 -5.29 -10.43 -9.23
N ILE A 8 -4.97 -11.17 -10.30
CA ILE A 8 -3.76 -10.99 -11.10
C ILE A 8 -3.71 -9.57 -11.68
N LYS A 9 -4.81 -9.10 -12.29
CA LYS A 9 -4.89 -7.70 -12.79
C LYS A 9 -4.76 -6.67 -11.67
N ALA A 10 -5.40 -6.90 -10.52
CA ALA A 10 -5.33 -5.98 -9.39
C ALA A 10 -3.90 -5.84 -8.81
N VAL A 11 -3.12 -6.92 -8.80
CA VAL A 11 -1.74 -6.93 -8.30
C VAL A 11 -0.73 -6.45 -9.34
N ILE A 12 -0.91 -6.80 -10.62
CA ILE A 12 0.01 -6.45 -11.69
C ILE A 12 -0.18 -5.01 -12.18
N LEU A 13 -1.42 -4.51 -12.26
CA LEU A 13 -1.65 -3.23 -12.93
C LEU A 13 -1.24 -2.03 -12.06
N PHE A 14 -1.41 -2.10 -10.74
CA PHE A 14 -1.20 -0.94 -9.88
C PHE A 14 -0.03 -1.12 -8.89
N PRO A 15 -0.02 -2.10 -7.97
CA PRO A 15 1.10 -2.31 -7.04
C PRO A 15 2.44 -2.58 -7.74
N PHE A 16 2.46 -3.45 -8.74
CA PHE A 16 3.70 -3.78 -9.46
C PHE A 16 4.27 -2.60 -10.27
N ASN A 17 3.42 -1.74 -10.83
CA ASN A 17 3.91 -0.54 -11.51
C ASN A 17 4.48 0.49 -10.52
N VAL A 18 3.80 0.70 -9.39
CA VAL A 18 4.21 1.69 -8.38
C VAL A 18 5.49 1.28 -7.65
N MET A 19 5.62 0.01 -7.28
CA MET A 19 6.75 -0.50 -6.48
C MET A 19 7.82 -1.21 -7.32
N GLY A 20 7.51 -1.65 -8.54
CA GLY A 20 8.47 -2.36 -9.39
C GLY A 20 8.96 -1.51 -10.55
N VAL A 21 8.06 -1.24 -11.50
CA VAL A 21 8.42 -0.63 -12.79
C VAL A 21 8.97 0.78 -12.61
N ILE A 22 8.29 1.65 -11.87
CA ILE A 22 8.71 3.05 -11.71
C ILE A 22 10.04 3.16 -10.94
N PRO A 23 10.23 2.50 -9.78
CA PRO A 23 11.52 2.46 -9.11
C PRO A 23 12.64 1.91 -9.98
N LEU A 24 12.39 0.83 -10.74
CA LEU A 24 13.37 0.26 -11.66
C LEU A 24 13.78 1.26 -12.75
N LEU A 25 12.82 1.95 -13.36
CA LEU A 25 13.09 2.99 -14.35
C LEU A 25 13.89 4.15 -13.75
N ILE A 26 13.55 4.59 -12.54
CA ILE A 26 14.31 5.64 -11.84
C ILE A 26 15.76 5.19 -11.61
N LEU A 27 15.99 3.96 -11.16
CA LEU A 27 17.34 3.43 -10.93
C LEU A 27 18.13 3.28 -12.21
N TRP A 28 17.48 2.82 -13.28
CA TRP A 28 18.09 2.69 -14.60
C TRP A 28 18.49 4.06 -15.18
N LEU A 29 17.58 5.04 -15.18
CA LEU A 29 17.84 6.39 -15.68
C LEU A 29 18.89 7.15 -14.84
N SER A 30 19.02 6.82 -13.56
CA SER A 30 20.00 7.46 -12.67
C SER A 30 21.37 6.78 -12.66
N GLY A 31 21.57 5.70 -13.43
CA GLY A 31 22.83 4.93 -13.41
C GLY A 31 23.15 4.33 -12.03
N LYS A 32 22.14 4.17 -11.16
CA LYS A 32 22.33 3.72 -9.78
C LYS A 32 22.79 2.27 -9.68
N PHE A 33 22.47 1.44 -10.67
CA PHE A 33 22.96 0.05 -10.71
C PHE A 33 24.48 -0.03 -10.87
N GLU A 34 25.06 0.83 -11.70
CA GLU A 34 26.51 0.84 -11.96
C GLU A 34 27.31 1.48 -10.82
N SER A 35 26.69 2.44 -10.12
CA SER A 35 27.30 3.19 -9.02
C SER A 35 26.89 2.70 -7.63
N TYR A 36 26.25 1.53 -7.53
CA TYR A 36 25.71 1.05 -6.27
C TYR A 36 26.82 0.70 -5.27
N GLN A 37 26.78 1.34 -4.10
CA GLN A 37 27.70 1.04 -3.01
C GLN A 37 27.02 0.13 -1.98
N PHE A 38 27.59 -1.06 -1.78
CA PHE A 38 27.14 -1.96 -0.73
C PHE A 38 27.41 -1.35 0.65
N ARG A 39 26.33 -1.01 1.36
CA ARG A 39 26.38 -0.54 2.75
C ARG A 39 25.41 -1.35 3.60
N MET A 40 25.93 -1.97 4.67
CA MET A 40 25.15 -2.88 5.51
C MET A 40 23.91 -2.22 6.11
N ILE A 41 24.04 -1.00 6.64
CA ILE A 41 22.93 -0.31 7.33
C ILE A 41 21.75 -0.05 6.36
N PRO A 42 21.92 0.62 5.20
CA PRO A 42 20.85 0.80 4.21
C PRO A 42 20.26 -0.51 3.70
N ILE A 43 21.09 -1.55 3.50
CA ILE A 43 20.61 -2.85 3.01
C ILE A 43 19.69 -3.52 4.02
N VAL A 44 20.13 -3.62 5.27
CA VAL A 44 19.37 -4.30 6.32
C VAL A 44 18.10 -3.52 6.64
N SER A 45 18.21 -2.21 6.88
CA SER A 45 17.05 -1.38 7.22
C SER A 45 16.06 -1.25 6.06
N GLY A 46 16.54 -1.08 4.82
CA GLY A 46 15.71 -1.06 3.62
C GLY A 46 15.02 -2.40 3.37
N GLY A 47 15.76 -3.51 3.48
CA GLY A 47 15.22 -4.86 3.35
C GLY A 47 14.13 -5.18 4.38
N ILE A 48 14.33 -4.80 5.65
CA ILE A 48 13.30 -4.95 6.69
C ILE A 48 12.03 -4.17 6.33
N LEU A 49 12.17 -2.91 5.91
CA LEU A 49 11.02 -2.08 5.52
C LEU A 49 10.25 -2.67 4.34
N ILE A 50 10.95 -3.17 3.32
CA ILE A 50 10.33 -3.84 2.18
C ILE A 50 9.57 -5.10 2.65
N MET A 51 10.19 -5.94 3.47
CA MET A 51 9.56 -7.17 3.96
C MET A 51 8.31 -6.88 4.79
N VAL A 52 8.37 -5.90 5.69
CA VAL A 52 7.21 -5.46 6.48
C VAL A 52 6.11 -4.91 5.58
N GLY A 53 6.45 -4.07 4.61
CA GLY A 53 5.50 -3.50 3.67
C GLY A 53 4.80 -4.57 2.82
N LEU A 54 5.56 -5.51 2.26
CA LEU A 54 5.02 -6.65 1.51
C LEU A 54 4.13 -7.54 2.37
N TYR A 55 4.51 -7.79 3.63
CA TYR A 55 3.69 -8.57 4.56
C TYR A 55 2.34 -7.89 4.84
N ILE A 56 2.34 -6.57 5.07
CA ILE A 56 1.10 -5.79 5.24
C ILE A 56 0.24 -5.89 3.97
N ILE A 57 0.83 -5.69 2.79
CA ILE A 57 0.11 -5.79 1.51
C ILE A 57 -0.51 -7.19 1.37
N TRP A 58 0.26 -8.24 1.62
CA TRP A 58 -0.21 -9.62 1.53
C TRP A 58 -1.40 -9.90 2.48
N ILE A 59 -1.33 -9.45 3.73
CA ILE A 59 -2.46 -9.56 4.67
C ILE A 59 -3.68 -8.81 4.15
N THR A 60 -3.50 -7.56 3.69
CA THR A 60 -4.65 -6.75 3.23
C THR A 60 -5.33 -7.35 2.01
N VAL A 61 -4.56 -7.85 1.05
CA VAL A 61 -5.08 -8.56 -0.12
C VAL A 61 -5.83 -9.82 0.31
N SER A 62 -5.27 -10.62 1.23
CA SER A 62 -5.90 -11.83 1.75
C SER A 62 -7.24 -11.54 2.44
N LEU A 63 -7.30 -10.49 3.26
CA LEU A 63 -8.56 -10.08 3.91
C LEU A 63 -9.63 -9.67 2.89
N PHE A 64 -9.25 -9.00 1.81
CA PHE A 64 -10.20 -8.58 0.77
C PHE A 64 -10.67 -9.75 -0.09
N THR A 65 -9.77 -10.68 -0.44
CA THR A 65 -10.14 -11.85 -1.23
C THR A 65 -11.00 -12.82 -0.43
N ASP A 66 -10.63 -13.07 0.83
CA ASP A 66 -11.23 -14.15 1.63
C ASP A 66 -12.53 -13.69 2.30
N TYR A 67 -12.61 -12.41 2.71
CA TYR A 67 -13.79 -11.86 3.39
C TYR A 67 -14.53 -10.80 2.56
N GLY A 68 -13.80 -9.89 1.93
CA GLY A 68 -14.38 -8.81 1.13
C GLY A 68 -15.09 -9.27 -0.15
N LYS A 69 -14.85 -10.52 -0.59
CA LYS A 69 -15.34 -11.11 -1.84
C LYS A 69 -15.01 -10.23 -3.07
N GLY A 70 -13.84 -9.60 -3.04
CA GLY A 70 -13.35 -8.69 -4.07
C GLY A 70 -11.88 -8.37 -3.86
N THR A 71 -11.40 -7.27 -4.44
CA THR A 71 -10.02 -6.81 -4.29
C THR A 71 -9.98 -5.40 -3.74
N PRO A 72 -8.84 -4.95 -3.19
CA PRO A 72 -8.66 -3.55 -2.84
C PRO A 72 -8.70 -2.62 -4.07
N ALA A 73 -8.56 -3.15 -5.29
CA ALA A 73 -8.51 -2.34 -6.50
C ALA A 73 -9.92 -1.82 -6.90
N PRO A 74 -10.03 -0.55 -7.36
CA PRO A 74 -11.30 0.04 -7.78
C PRO A 74 -12.05 -0.76 -8.87
N TYR A 75 -11.32 -1.49 -9.70
CA TYR A 75 -11.87 -2.27 -10.83
C TYR A 75 -12.56 -3.57 -10.40
N SER A 76 -12.33 -4.03 -9.17
CA SER A 76 -13.06 -5.16 -8.59
C SER A 76 -13.26 -4.90 -7.10
N PRO A 77 -14.14 -3.94 -6.75
CA PRO A 77 -14.28 -3.46 -5.38
C PRO A 77 -14.82 -4.58 -4.47
N PRO A 78 -14.53 -4.52 -3.16
CA PRO A 78 -15.10 -5.46 -2.21
C PRO A 78 -16.62 -5.30 -2.16
N LYS A 79 -17.33 -6.43 -2.05
CA LYS A 79 -18.79 -6.46 -1.88
C LYS A 79 -19.19 -6.33 -0.41
N ILE A 80 -18.26 -6.65 0.49
CA ILE A 80 -18.46 -6.63 1.94
C ILE A 80 -17.43 -5.66 2.53
N LEU A 81 -17.88 -4.82 3.46
CA LEU A 81 -16.98 -3.93 4.20
C LEU A 81 -15.99 -4.74 5.04
N VAL A 82 -14.70 -4.64 4.72
CA VAL A 82 -13.62 -5.32 5.45
C VAL A 82 -13.20 -4.46 6.64
N ALA A 83 -13.69 -4.79 7.83
CA ALA A 83 -13.37 -4.11 9.10
C ALA A 83 -12.78 -5.08 10.15
N ILE A 84 -11.96 -6.04 9.69
CA ILE A 84 -11.36 -7.10 10.52
C ILE A 84 -9.83 -7.13 10.40
N GLY A 85 -9.17 -7.85 11.30
CA GLY A 85 -7.71 -7.96 11.30
C GLY A 85 -7.04 -6.58 11.43
N ILE A 86 -6.06 -6.30 10.58
CA ILE A 86 -5.33 -5.03 10.58
C ILE A 86 -6.22 -3.79 10.31
N TYR A 87 -7.36 -3.98 9.61
CA TYR A 87 -8.35 -2.93 9.37
C TYR A 87 -9.09 -2.49 10.65
N ARG A 88 -8.97 -3.20 11.78
CA ARG A 88 -9.52 -2.73 13.06
C ARG A 88 -8.72 -1.57 13.66
N TYR A 89 -7.46 -1.41 13.25
CA TYR A 89 -6.54 -0.43 13.82
C TYR A 89 -6.39 0.81 12.95
N VAL A 90 -6.36 0.63 11.62
CA VAL A 90 -6.24 1.70 10.63
C VAL A 90 -7.10 1.38 9.43
N ARG A 91 -7.68 2.41 8.80
CA ARG A 91 -8.60 2.21 7.67
C ARG A 91 -7.89 1.93 6.34
N ASN A 92 -6.65 2.39 6.17
CA ASN A 92 -5.90 2.26 4.92
C ASN A 92 -4.51 1.60 5.11
N PRO A 93 -4.44 0.39 5.70
CA PRO A 93 -3.19 -0.32 5.95
C PRO A 93 -2.42 -0.66 4.67
N MET A 94 -3.12 -0.90 3.55
CA MET A 94 -2.47 -1.21 2.27
C MET A 94 -1.55 -0.08 1.80
N MET A 95 -2.01 1.18 1.91
CA MET A 95 -1.18 2.34 1.55
C MET A 95 0.07 2.44 2.44
N ILE A 96 -0.06 2.15 3.74
CA ILE A 96 1.08 2.10 4.66
C ILE A 96 2.09 1.06 4.20
N GLY A 97 1.61 -0.13 3.80
CA GLY A 97 2.47 -1.18 3.24
C GLY A 97 3.25 -0.71 2.00
N VAL A 98 2.58 -0.03 1.07
CA VAL A 98 3.23 0.53 -0.14
C VAL A 98 4.24 1.61 0.24
N TRP A 99 3.93 2.50 1.18
CA TRP A 99 4.88 3.51 1.66
C TRP A 99 6.12 2.87 2.31
N CYS A 100 5.95 1.81 3.11
CA CYS A 100 7.07 1.05 3.68
C CYS A 100 7.97 0.46 2.59
N VAL A 101 7.40 -0.11 1.53
CA VAL A 101 8.19 -0.63 0.40
C VAL A 101 8.98 0.49 -0.29
N LEU A 102 8.33 1.59 -0.66
CA LEU A 102 8.99 2.70 -1.36
C LEU A 102 10.08 3.39 -0.52
N ILE A 103 9.86 3.57 0.79
CA ILE A 103 10.89 4.07 1.71
C ILE A 103 12.03 3.07 1.83
N GLY A 104 11.71 1.77 1.92
CA GLY A 104 12.69 0.69 1.96
C GLY A 104 13.56 0.65 0.71
N GLU A 105 12.98 0.81 -0.48
CA GLU A 105 13.69 0.89 -1.76
C GLU A 105 14.55 2.15 -1.85
N ALA A 106 14.01 3.32 -1.47
CA ALA A 106 14.76 4.58 -1.47
C ALA A 106 16.00 4.49 -0.57
N ASN A 107 15.86 3.85 0.59
CA ASN A 107 16.96 3.61 1.52
C ASN A 107 17.93 2.55 0.98
N LEU A 108 17.42 1.39 0.55
CA LEU A 108 18.22 0.29 -0.01
C LEU A 108 19.13 0.78 -1.13
N PHE A 109 18.58 1.52 -2.10
CA PHE A 109 19.32 2.04 -3.25
C PHE A 109 19.96 3.41 -3.02
N MET A 110 19.80 4.00 -1.82
CA MET A 110 20.20 5.38 -1.50
C MET A 110 19.82 6.35 -2.65
N SER A 111 18.55 6.28 -3.07
CA SER A 111 18.05 6.96 -4.26
C SER A 111 17.08 8.08 -3.89
N VAL A 112 17.53 9.32 -4.12
CA VAL A 112 16.69 10.52 -3.98
C VAL A 112 15.52 10.48 -4.97
N GLY A 113 15.71 9.91 -6.16
CA GLY A 113 14.64 9.76 -7.15
C GLY A 113 13.49 8.88 -6.65
N ILE A 114 13.80 7.74 -6.03
CA ILE A 114 12.77 6.88 -5.42
C ILE A 114 12.13 7.59 -4.22
N LEU A 115 12.89 8.36 -3.44
CA LEU A 115 12.32 9.14 -2.34
C LEU A 115 11.32 10.20 -2.83
N ILE A 116 11.64 10.90 -3.94
CA ILE A 116 10.71 11.85 -4.58
C ILE A 116 9.45 11.11 -5.06
N TRP A 117 9.63 9.96 -5.72
CA TRP A 117 8.49 9.12 -6.12
C TRP A 117 7.63 8.67 -4.94
N CYS A 118 8.26 8.27 -3.84
CA CYS A 118 7.57 7.93 -2.60
C CYS A 118 6.74 9.11 -2.08
N LEU A 119 7.27 10.33 -2.09
CA LEU A 119 6.54 11.53 -1.66
C LEU A 119 5.36 11.85 -2.59
N ILE A 120 5.56 11.74 -3.91
CA ILE A 120 4.48 11.93 -4.90
C ILE A 120 3.36 10.92 -4.64
N PHE A 121 3.70 9.65 -4.48
CA PHE A 121 2.73 8.60 -4.23
C PHE A 121 2.06 8.77 -2.85
N PHE A 122 2.80 9.17 -1.83
CA PHE A 122 2.27 9.46 -0.49
C PHE A 122 1.21 10.58 -0.54
N ILE A 123 1.53 11.71 -1.16
CA ILE A 123 0.58 12.83 -1.32
C ILE A 123 -0.62 12.39 -2.18
N GLY A 124 -0.36 11.74 -3.32
CA GLY A 124 -1.41 11.25 -4.21
C GLY A 124 -2.37 10.28 -3.52
N SER A 125 -1.85 9.34 -2.73
CA SER A 125 -2.66 8.40 -1.96
C SER A 125 -3.48 9.09 -0.86
N ILE A 126 -2.92 10.08 -0.14
CA ILE A 126 -3.71 10.88 0.82
C ILE A 126 -4.87 11.60 0.13
N LEU A 127 -4.61 12.25 -1.01
CA LEU A 127 -5.63 12.96 -1.78
C LEU A 127 -6.69 12.00 -2.31
N PHE A 128 -6.27 10.88 -2.91
CA PHE A 128 -7.18 9.85 -3.42
C PHE A 128 -8.11 9.31 -2.32
N VAL A 129 -7.54 8.93 -1.17
CA VAL A 129 -8.31 8.38 -0.06
C VAL A 129 -9.33 9.41 0.45
N THR A 130 -8.89 10.64 0.67
CA THR A 130 -9.73 11.68 1.30
C THR A 130 -10.79 12.26 0.36
N LEU A 131 -10.46 12.47 -0.90
CA LEU A 131 -11.34 13.13 -1.86
C LEU A 131 -12.29 12.17 -2.57
N TRP A 132 -11.88 10.90 -2.73
CA TRP A 132 -12.62 9.92 -3.52
C TRP A 132 -12.98 8.67 -2.71
N GLU A 133 -12.00 7.90 -2.24
CA GLU A 133 -12.26 6.57 -1.66
C GLU A 133 -13.20 6.63 -0.45
N GLU A 134 -12.97 7.54 0.50
CA GLU A 134 -13.84 7.63 1.67
C GLU A 134 -15.27 8.05 1.34
N LYS A 135 -15.47 8.83 0.27
CA LYS A 135 -16.81 9.24 -0.19
C LYS A 135 -17.50 8.09 -0.89
N ASP A 136 -16.78 7.41 -1.77
CA ASP A 136 -17.24 6.21 -2.47
C ASP A 136 -17.64 5.09 -1.48
N LEU A 137 -16.82 4.84 -0.46
CA LEU A 137 -17.12 3.87 0.60
C LEU A 137 -18.37 4.28 1.41
N ALA A 138 -18.56 5.57 1.69
CA ALA A 138 -19.75 6.06 2.39
C ALA A 138 -21.02 5.89 1.54
N ILE A 139 -20.94 6.12 0.23
CA ILE A 139 -22.06 5.90 -0.70
C ILE A 139 -22.37 4.41 -0.82
N ARG A 140 -21.34 3.57 -0.96
CA ARG A 140 -21.49 2.13 -1.25
C ARG A 140 -21.94 1.31 -0.04
N PHE A 141 -21.41 1.62 1.14
CA PHE A 141 -21.66 0.84 2.36
C PHE A 141 -22.55 1.57 3.38
N GLY A 142 -22.86 2.85 3.18
CA GLY A 142 -23.78 3.61 4.02
C GLY A 142 -23.34 3.71 5.49
N GLU A 143 -24.33 3.60 6.38
CA GLU A 143 -24.16 3.75 7.83
C GLU A 143 -23.09 2.82 8.46
N PRO A 144 -22.99 1.52 8.09
CA PRO A 144 -21.89 0.66 8.54
C PRO A 144 -20.49 1.26 8.35
N TYR A 145 -20.23 1.90 7.21
CA TYR A 145 -18.94 2.54 6.96
C TYR A 145 -18.78 3.83 7.76
N CYS A 146 -19.84 4.61 7.93
CA CYS A 146 -19.82 5.82 8.77
C CYS A 146 -19.47 5.49 10.23
N GLU A 147 -20.05 4.43 10.78
CA GLU A 147 -19.74 3.95 12.14
C GLU A 147 -18.31 3.44 12.27
N TYR A 148 -17.84 2.68 11.28
CA TYR A 148 -16.46 2.23 11.20
C TYR A 148 -15.48 3.41 11.14
N LYS A 149 -15.76 4.42 10.30
CA LYS A 149 -14.96 5.65 10.14
C LYS A 149 -14.82 6.46 11.42
N LYS A 150 -15.84 6.49 12.29
CA LYS A 150 -15.77 7.17 13.60
C LYS A 150 -14.83 6.46 14.58
N ARG A 151 -14.80 5.13 14.53
CA ARG A 151 -14.07 4.28 15.49
C ARG A 151 -12.60 4.09 15.11
N VAL A 152 -12.34 3.91 13.81
CA VAL A 152 -11.00 3.54 13.32
C VAL A 152 -10.33 4.75 12.65
N PRO A 153 -9.12 5.14 13.07
CA PRO A 153 -8.39 6.25 12.46
C PRO A 153 -7.93 5.91 11.03
N ARG A 154 -7.63 6.95 10.25
CA ARG A 154 -7.27 6.79 8.84
C ARG A 154 -5.90 6.13 8.63
N TRP A 155 -4.89 6.56 9.40
CA TRP A 155 -3.48 6.25 9.15
C TRP A 155 -2.71 5.76 10.39
N ILE A 156 -2.92 6.37 11.55
CA ILE A 156 -2.16 6.10 12.78
C ILE A 156 -3.10 5.39 13.76
N PRO A 157 -2.76 4.18 14.25
CA PRO A 157 -3.57 3.48 15.25
C PRO A 157 -3.79 4.33 16.50
N ARG A 158 -5.00 4.28 17.06
CA ARG A 158 -5.25 4.81 18.41
C ARG A 158 -4.73 3.78 19.41
N ILE A 159 -3.69 4.11 20.15
CA ILE A 159 -3.27 3.31 21.31
C ILE A 159 -4.32 3.58 22.40
N ARG A 160 -5.21 2.63 22.63
CA ARG A 160 -6.07 2.64 23.83
C ARG A 160 -5.33 1.80 24.88
N PHE A 161 -4.77 2.49 25.87
CA PHE A 161 -4.35 1.88 27.13
C PHE A 161 -5.57 1.56 27.99
#